data_AF-A0A3D3UVZ7-F1
#
_entry.id   AF-A0A3D3UVZ7-F1
#
_cell.length_a   1.000
_cell.length_b   1.000
_cell.length_c   1.000
_cell.angle_alpha   90.00
_cell.angle_beta   90.00
_cell.angle_gamma   90.00
#
_symmetry.space_group_name_H-M   'P 1'
#
loop_
_entity.id
_entity.type
_entity.pdbx_description
1 polymer ?
#
loop_
_entity_poly.entity_id
_entity_poly.type
_entity_poly.pdbx_seq_one_letter_code
_entity_poly.pdbx_strand_id
1 'polypeptide(L)'
;PAGNDQRDIRYDLAGGSGGGTNVIKYGVATEEGSHENESTNNVQTTQWQHVMVTWTSGEAAKLYINGVLDTPTDEDDVIGGTTSGYTDVIVGRGGKDTDGSWDGLVDDFRVYEVALTVQQVQTVMNGGDLPVVDTYVPLTSPANISDDEPANSRSVNFRDFAVLADEWLQQLIWPAW
;
A
#
# COMPACT_ATOMS: atom_id res chain seq x y z
N PRO A 1 -9.19 -16.09 -11.04
CA PRO A 1 -9.09 -16.86 -9.78
C PRO A 1 -9.24 -18.38 -10.00
N ALA A 2 -8.21 -19.17 -9.68
CA ALA A 2 -8.12 -20.61 -9.97
C ALA A 2 -8.85 -21.51 -8.95
N GLY A 3 -9.88 -20.98 -8.26
CA GLY A 3 -10.70 -21.75 -7.33
C GLY A 3 -10.01 -22.20 -6.02
N ASN A 4 -8.85 -21.62 -5.67
CA ASN A 4 -8.15 -21.90 -4.41
C ASN A 4 -8.16 -20.69 -3.45
N ASP A 5 -7.79 -20.91 -2.19
CA ASP A 5 -7.82 -19.89 -1.11
C ASP A 5 -6.46 -19.19 -0.94
N GLN A 6 -5.56 -19.33 -1.92
CA GLN A 6 -4.17 -18.88 -1.85
C GLN A 6 -3.97 -17.37 -2.10
N ARG A 7 -4.98 -16.71 -2.69
CA ARG A 7 -4.90 -15.33 -3.18
C ARG A 7 -6.23 -14.61 -3.05
N ASP A 8 -6.88 -14.77 -1.90
CA ASP A 8 -8.16 -14.13 -1.61
C ASP A 8 -8.26 -13.67 -0.16
N ILE A 9 -9.32 -12.91 0.09
CA ILE A 9 -9.86 -12.62 1.42
C ILE A 9 -11.35 -12.90 1.30
N ARG A 10 -11.88 -13.85 2.08
CA ARG A 10 -13.22 -14.38 1.85
C ARG A 10 -13.90 -14.78 3.15
N TYR A 11 -15.16 -14.38 3.30
CA TYR A 11 -16.03 -14.96 4.32
C TYR A 11 -16.30 -16.43 3.99
N ASP A 12 -16.05 -17.32 4.95
CA ASP A 12 -16.36 -18.75 4.84
C ASP A 12 -17.18 -19.24 6.04
N LEU A 13 -18.22 -20.04 5.78
CA LEU A 13 -19.06 -20.61 6.84
C LEU A 13 -18.25 -21.58 7.72
N ALA A 14 -17.31 -22.29 7.10
CA ALA A 14 -16.44 -23.24 7.76
C ALA A 14 -14.96 -22.96 7.43
N GLY A 15 -14.14 -22.97 8.47
CA GLY A 15 -12.71 -23.15 8.34
C GLY A 15 -12.38 -24.51 7.72
N GLY A 16 -11.18 -24.61 7.18
CA GLY A 16 -10.51 -25.85 6.83
C GLY A 16 -9.75 -26.41 8.03
N SER A 17 -8.43 -26.17 8.07
CA SER A 17 -7.50 -26.80 9.01
C SER A 17 -7.75 -26.39 10.47
N GLY A 18 -8.12 -25.14 10.72
CA GLY A 18 -8.42 -24.62 12.05
C GLY A 18 -9.75 -25.09 12.63
N GLY A 19 -10.61 -25.70 11.79
CA GLY A 19 -11.94 -26.14 12.19
C GLY A 19 -12.85 -25.01 12.67
N GLY A 20 -12.50 -23.76 12.35
CA GLY A 20 -13.27 -22.59 12.74
C GLY A 20 -14.65 -22.57 12.09
N THR A 21 -15.54 -21.75 12.64
CA THR A 21 -16.86 -21.48 12.06
C THR A 21 -17.05 -19.99 11.93
N ASN A 22 -17.70 -19.58 10.84
CA ASN A 22 -17.99 -18.18 10.57
C ASN A 22 -16.69 -17.33 10.58
N VAL A 23 -15.76 -17.67 9.69
CA VAL A 23 -14.38 -17.16 9.62
C VAL A 23 -14.15 -16.29 8.38
N ILE A 24 -13.05 -15.53 8.39
CA ILE A 24 -12.44 -14.96 7.19
C ILE A 24 -11.25 -15.86 6.83
N LYS A 25 -11.25 -16.39 5.60
CA LYS A 25 -10.08 -17.02 4.99
C LYS A 25 -9.27 -15.98 4.25
N TYR A 26 -7.96 -16.10 4.33
CA TYR A 26 -7.05 -15.21 3.63
C TYR A 26 -5.76 -15.92 3.24
N GLY A 27 -5.28 -15.65 2.02
CA GLY A 27 -4.10 -16.31 1.49
C GLY A 27 -3.09 -15.38 0.86
N VAL A 28 -1.82 -15.78 0.96
CA VAL A 28 -0.69 -15.12 0.30
C VAL A 28 0.06 -16.14 -0.54
N ALA A 29 0.25 -15.85 -1.83
CA ALA A 29 1.06 -16.65 -2.74
C ALA A 29 2.33 -15.91 -3.14
N THR A 30 3.45 -16.61 -3.08
CA THR A 30 4.77 -16.11 -3.46
C THR A 30 5.40 -17.03 -4.50
N GLU A 31 6.60 -16.69 -4.97
CA GLU A 31 7.40 -17.59 -5.82
C GLU A 31 7.87 -18.84 -5.05
N GLU A 32 7.84 -18.81 -3.71
CA GLU A 32 8.32 -19.89 -2.84
C GLU A 32 7.19 -20.82 -2.36
N GLY A 33 5.92 -20.48 -2.61
CA GLY A 33 4.77 -21.28 -2.18
C GLY A 33 3.52 -20.43 -1.96
N SER A 34 2.57 -20.94 -1.17
CA SER A 34 1.36 -20.20 -0.80
C SER A 34 0.86 -20.64 0.56
N HIS A 35 0.45 -19.68 1.38
CA HIS A 35 -0.13 -19.92 2.70
C HIS A 35 -1.60 -19.52 2.72
N GLU A 36 -2.40 -20.27 3.46
CA GLU A 36 -3.84 -20.11 3.63
C GLU A 36 -4.16 -20.08 5.13
N ASN A 37 -4.64 -18.94 5.64
CA ASN A 37 -4.91 -18.75 7.06
C ASN A 37 -6.41 -18.54 7.33
N GLU A 38 -6.80 -18.77 8.57
CA GLU A 38 -8.19 -18.66 9.04
C GLU A 38 -8.27 -17.73 10.23
N SER A 39 -9.18 -16.75 10.17
CA SER A 39 -9.43 -15.87 11.31
C SER A 39 -9.94 -16.61 12.54
N THR A 40 -10.05 -15.91 13.66
CA THR A 40 -10.85 -16.39 14.79
C THR A 40 -12.32 -16.65 14.40
N ASN A 41 -13.03 -17.38 15.27
CA ASN A 41 -14.42 -17.76 15.07
C ASN A 41 -15.39 -16.57 15.15
N ASN A 42 -16.51 -16.67 14.43
CA ASN A 42 -17.66 -15.76 14.53
C ASN A 42 -17.34 -14.29 14.21
N VAL A 43 -16.51 -14.06 13.19
CA VAL A 43 -16.09 -12.70 12.80
C VAL A 43 -17.00 -12.05 11.77
N GLN A 44 -17.77 -12.82 10.99
CA GLN A 44 -18.59 -12.21 9.94
C GLN A 44 -19.77 -11.46 10.54
N THR A 45 -20.15 -10.40 9.85
CA THR A 45 -21.21 -9.49 10.27
C THR A 45 -21.89 -8.87 9.06
N THR A 46 -23.11 -8.36 9.27
CA THR A 46 -23.85 -7.55 8.29
C THR A 46 -23.68 -6.05 8.52
N GLN A 47 -22.95 -5.65 9.56
CA GLN A 47 -22.54 -4.25 9.78
C GLN A 47 -21.29 -3.93 8.96
N TRP A 48 -21.00 -2.63 8.81
CA TRP A 48 -19.70 -2.21 8.27
C TRP A 48 -18.57 -2.82 9.10
N GLN A 49 -17.64 -3.48 8.40
CA GLN A 49 -16.46 -4.10 8.97
C GLN A 49 -15.27 -3.72 8.10
N HIS A 50 -14.21 -3.25 8.74
CA HIS A 50 -12.93 -3.03 8.07
C HIS A 50 -12.09 -4.30 8.16
N VAL A 51 -11.65 -4.82 7.01
CA VAL A 51 -10.80 -6.01 6.91
C VAL A 51 -9.53 -5.64 6.17
N MET A 52 -8.37 -6.00 6.74
CA MET A 52 -7.08 -5.78 6.11
C MET A 52 -6.16 -6.96 6.35
N VAL A 53 -5.42 -7.37 5.31
CA VAL A 53 -4.33 -8.32 5.42
C VAL A 53 -3.02 -7.60 5.12
N THR A 54 -2.02 -7.79 5.97
CA THR A 54 -0.65 -7.33 5.72
C THR A 54 0.29 -8.52 5.67
N TRP A 55 1.30 -8.46 4.82
CA TRP A 55 2.32 -9.49 4.73
C TRP A 55 3.68 -8.89 4.39
N THR A 56 4.71 -9.46 5.01
CA THR A 56 6.12 -9.16 4.76
C THR A 56 6.85 -10.47 4.49
N SER A 57 7.76 -10.49 3.51
CA SER A 57 8.57 -11.68 3.22
C SER A 57 9.27 -12.20 4.47
N GLY A 58 9.06 -13.47 4.78
CA GLY A 58 9.62 -14.15 5.95
C GLY A 58 8.80 -13.97 7.23
N GLU A 59 7.61 -13.34 7.15
CA GLU A 59 6.64 -13.27 8.23
C GLU A 59 5.34 -13.99 7.84
N ALA A 60 4.54 -14.34 8.85
CA ALA A 60 3.19 -14.81 8.65
C ALA A 60 2.28 -13.64 8.24
N ALA A 61 1.25 -13.93 7.44
CA ALA A 61 0.26 -12.95 7.05
C ALA A 61 -0.61 -12.56 8.25
N LYS A 62 -0.81 -11.27 8.47
CA LYS A 62 -1.58 -10.73 9.60
C LYS A 62 -2.91 -10.21 9.12
N LEU A 63 -3.99 -10.69 9.74
CA LEU A 63 -5.35 -10.18 9.54
C LEU A 63 -5.70 -9.14 10.60
N TYR A 64 -6.27 -8.02 10.17
CA TYR A 64 -6.84 -7.01 11.04
C TYR A 64 -8.33 -6.89 10.79
N ILE A 65 -9.13 -7.01 11.86
CA ILE A 65 -10.58 -6.86 11.84
C ILE A 65 -10.91 -5.65 12.70
N ASN A 66 -11.54 -4.65 12.08
CA ASN A 66 -11.82 -3.36 12.74
C ASN A 66 -10.57 -2.80 13.44
N GLY A 67 -9.45 -2.76 12.71
CA GLY A 67 -8.18 -2.18 13.17
C GLY A 67 -7.49 -2.90 14.33
N VAL A 68 -7.99 -4.06 14.73
CA VAL A 68 -7.38 -4.91 15.77
C VAL A 68 -6.79 -6.15 15.10
N LEU A 69 -5.57 -6.52 15.50
CA LEU A 69 -4.92 -7.73 15.04
C LEU A 69 -5.73 -8.94 15.50
N ASP A 70 -6.10 -9.79 14.56
CA ASP A 70 -6.80 -11.05 14.83
C ASP A 70 -5.85 -12.09 15.43
N THR A 71 -6.42 -13.07 16.14
CA THR A 71 -5.71 -14.29 16.54
C THR A 71 -6.33 -15.47 15.80
N PRO A 72 -5.64 -15.99 14.76
CA PRO A 72 -6.21 -16.97 13.85
C PRO A 72 -6.53 -18.30 14.55
N THR A 73 -7.54 -19.03 14.05
CA THR A 73 -7.77 -20.42 14.47
C THR A 73 -6.74 -21.37 13.88
N ASP A 74 -6.15 -20.99 12.75
CA ASP A 74 -5.05 -21.68 12.09
C ASP A 74 -4.20 -20.68 11.31
N GLU A 75 -2.89 -20.83 11.45
CA GLU A 75 -1.87 -20.00 10.82
C GLU A 75 -0.81 -20.95 10.27
N ASP A 76 -0.62 -20.92 8.95
CA ASP A 76 0.53 -21.54 8.32
C ASP A 76 1.83 -20.91 8.84
N ASP A 77 2.96 -21.60 8.66
CA ASP A 77 4.28 -21.09 9.03
C ASP A 77 4.63 -19.75 8.31
N VAL A 78 5.84 -19.23 8.47
CA VAL A 78 6.27 -18.07 7.69
C VAL A 78 6.61 -18.46 6.24
N ILE A 79 6.27 -17.61 5.28
CA ILE A 79 6.69 -17.76 3.88
C ILE A 79 7.52 -16.56 3.41
N GLY A 80 8.54 -16.83 2.60
CA GLY A 80 9.41 -15.83 1.99
C GLY A 80 9.07 -15.53 0.53
N GLY A 81 9.92 -14.69 -0.07
CA GLY A 81 9.95 -14.45 -1.51
C GLY A 81 9.17 -13.21 -1.96
N THR A 82 8.90 -13.15 -3.26
CA THR A 82 8.10 -12.09 -3.89
C THR A 82 6.68 -12.60 -4.14
N THR A 83 5.66 -11.76 -3.92
CA THR A 83 4.28 -12.11 -4.26
C THR A 83 4.17 -12.48 -5.74
N SER A 84 3.49 -13.58 -6.05
CA SER A 84 3.46 -14.14 -7.40
C SER A 84 2.06 -14.60 -7.81
N GLY A 85 1.77 -14.56 -9.12
CA GLY A 85 0.50 -15.05 -9.66
C GLY A 85 -0.72 -14.15 -9.41
N TYR A 86 -0.52 -12.90 -8.99
CA TYR A 86 -1.57 -11.88 -8.90
C TYR A 86 -1.69 -11.15 -10.26
N THR A 87 -2.59 -11.62 -11.13
CA THR A 87 -2.81 -11.01 -12.45
C THR A 87 -3.97 -10.03 -12.48
N ASP A 88 -4.97 -10.24 -11.62
CA ASP A 88 -6.22 -9.49 -11.59
C ASP A 88 -6.68 -9.34 -10.14
N VAL A 89 -7.31 -8.20 -9.84
CA VAL A 89 -8.03 -7.98 -8.58
C VAL A 89 -9.52 -8.04 -8.87
N ILE A 90 -10.21 -8.93 -8.18
CA ILE A 90 -11.66 -9.10 -8.31
C ILE A 90 -12.28 -8.79 -6.95
N VAL A 91 -13.16 -7.79 -6.92
CA VAL A 91 -13.91 -7.39 -5.73
C VAL A 91 -15.33 -7.92 -5.84
N GLY A 92 -15.83 -8.48 -4.74
CA GLY A 92 -17.19 -8.99 -4.66
C GLY A 92 -17.40 -10.35 -5.35
N ARG A 93 -16.35 -11.05 -5.75
CA ARG A 93 -16.46 -12.43 -6.26
C ARG A 93 -15.15 -13.20 -6.07
N GLY A 94 -15.25 -14.41 -5.54
CA GLY A 94 -14.13 -15.33 -5.32
C GLY A 94 -13.99 -16.39 -6.42
N GLY A 95 -12.87 -17.13 -6.39
CA GLY A 95 -12.62 -18.23 -7.33
C GLY A 95 -13.52 -19.45 -7.16
N LYS A 96 -14.12 -19.61 -5.99
CA LYS A 96 -15.00 -20.72 -5.63
C LYS A 96 -16.48 -20.42 -5.89
N ASP A 97 -16.80 -19.21 -6.35
CA ASP A 97 -18.18 -18.80 -6.59
C ASP A 97 -18.72 -19.42 -7.89
N THR A 98 -19.56 -20.45 -7.76
CA THR A 98 -20.21 -21.14 -8.89
C THR A 98 -21.44 -20.38 -9.37
N ASP A 99 -22.34 -20.01 -8.44
CA ASP A 99 -23.58 -19.28 -8.70
C ASP A 99 -23.80 -18.24 -7.61
N GLY A 100 -23.28 -17.03 -7.83
CA GLY A 100 -23.40 -15.94 -6.87
C GLY A 100 -22.17 -15.04 -6.87
N SER A 101 -22.31 -13.93 -6.18
CA SER A 101 -21.27 -12.96 -5.87
C SER A 101 -21.57 -12.40 -4.49
N TRP A 102 -20.65 -11.63 -3.93
CA TRP A 102 -20.89 -10.85 -2.74
C TRP A 102 -22.18 -10.05 -2.88
N ASP A 103 -23.13 -10.30 -1.98
CA ASP A 103 -24.41 -9.59 -1.88
C ASP A 103 -24.34 -8.60 -0.73
N GLY A 104 -23.46 -7.61 -0.88
CA GLY A 104 -23.20 -6.61 0.14
C GLY A 104 -22.52 -5.37 -0.45
N LEU A 105 -22.33 -4.37 0.41
CA LEU A 105 -21.63 -3.15 0.05
C LEU A 105 -20.12 -3.32 0.28
N VAL A 106 -19.33 -2.65 -0.56
CA VAL A 106 -17.88 -2.51 -0.41
C VAL A 106 -17.57 -1.03 -0.58
N ASP A 107 -16.74 -0.49 0.30
CA ASP A 107 -16.23 0.87 0.22
C ASP A 107 -14.74 0.88 0.58
N ASP A 108 -14.04 1.90 0.12
CA ASP A 108 -12.64 2.20 0.45
C ASP A 108 -11.64 1.05 0.19
N PHE A 109 -11.71 0.46 -1.02
CA PHE A 109 -10.78 -0.58 -1.43
C PHE A 109 -9.38 -0.01 -1.69
N ARG A 110 -8.37 -0.54 -0.98
CA ARG A 110 -6.97 -0.08 -1.05
C ARG A 110 -5.99 -1.24 -1.17
N VAL A 111 -4.89 -1.02 -1.89
CA VAL A 111 -3.74 -1.93 -1.99
C VAL A 111 -2.48 -1.12 -1.74
N TYR A 112 -1.57 -1.67 -0.93
CA TYR A 112 -0.30 -1.02 -0.57
C TYR A 112 0.88 -1.88 -1.00
N GLU A 113 1.99 -1.22 -1.36
CA GLU A 113 3.27 -1.89 -1.66
C GLU A 113 4.09 -2.21 -0.39
N VAL A 114 3.58 -1.83 0.78
CA VAL A 114 4.21 -2.05 2.09
C VAL A 114 3.23 -2.64 3.09
N ALA A 115 3.75 -3.47 4.00
CA ALA A 115 3.00 -3.90 5.17
C ALA A 115 2.79 -2.71 6.12
N LEU A 116 1.53 -2.41 6.43
CA LEU A 116 1.19 -1.29 7.31
C LEU A 116 1.46 -1.62 8.78
N THR A 117 1.91 -0.62 9.53
CA THR A 117 1.97 -0.69 11.00
C THR A 117 0.57 -0.63 11.61
N VAL A 118 0.40 -1.10 12.84
CA VAL A 118 -0.90 -1.09 13.55
C VAL A 118 -1.54 0.31 13.57
N GLN A 119 -0.74 1.36 13.77
CA GLN A 119 -1.22 2.74 13.78
C GLN A 119 -1.70 3.20 12.39
N GLN A 120 -1.02 2.77 11.33
CA GLN A 120 -1.44 3.02 9.95
C GLN A 120 -2.74 2.27 9.63
N VAL A 121 -2.88 1.02 10.07
CA VAL A 121 -4.13 0.25 9.94
C VAL A 121 -5.29 0.99 10.63
N GLN A 122 -5.09 1.49 11.85
CA GLN A 122 -6.11 2.25 12.55
C GLN A 122 -6.45 3.58 11.85
N THR A 123 -5.45 4.22 11.23
CA THR A 123 -5.67 5.46 10.48
C THR A 123 -6.58 5.22 9.27
N VAL A 124 -6.25 4.21 8.45
CA VAL A 124 -7.02 3.90 7.24
C VAL A 124 -8.41 3.34 7.56
N MET A 125 -8.53 2.56 8.63
CA MET A 125 -9.83 2.05 9.10
C MET A 125 -10.80 3.18 9.48
N ASN A 126 -10.29 4.31 9.98
CA ASN A 126 -11.09 5.49 10.28
C ASN A 126 -11.27 6.42 9.06
N GLY A 127 -11.02 5.94 7.84
CA GLY A 127 -11.12 6.71 6.60
C GLY A 127 -9.99 7.73 6.40
N GLY A 128 -8.90 7.62 7.16
CA GLY A 128 -7.73 8.48 7.01
C GLY A 128 -6.85 8.06 5.84
N ASP A 129 -6.16 9.03 5.26
CA ASP A 129 -5.11 8.75 4.27
C ASP A 129 -3.75 8.61 4.97
N LEU A 130 -2.94 7.70 4.46
CA LEU A 130 -1.55 7.59 4.88
C LEU A 130 -0.75 8.74 4.27
N PRO A 131 0.23 9.30 5.00
CA PRO A 131 1.09 10.33 4.44
C PRO A 131 1.79 9.78 3.20
N VAL A 132 1.63 10.47 2.07
CA VAL A 132 2.42 10.21 0.88
C VAL A 132 3.86 10.52 1.25
N VAL A 133 4.72 9.51 1.26
CA VAL A 133 6.17 9.75 1.29
C VAL A 133 6.51 10.30 -0.08
N ASP A 134 6.46 11.63 -0.23
CA ASP A 134 7.06 12.30 -1.37
C ASP A 134 8.53 11.88 -1.35
N THR A 135 8.86 10.93 -2.21
CA THR A 135 10.24 10.53 -2.45
C THR A 135 10.86 11.68 -3.22
N TYR A 136 11.28 12.71 -2.49
CA TYR A 136 12.22 13.69 -3.00
C TYR A 136 13.51 12.92 -3.27
N VAL A 137 13.66 12.46 -4.51
CA VAL A 137 14.92 11.99 -5.04
C VAL A 137 15.60 13.24 -5.58
N PRO A 138 16.51 13.90 -4.83
CA PRO A 138 17.33 14.93 -5.44
C PRO A 138 18.10 14.25 -6.57
N LEU A 139 17.79 14.59 -7.81
CA LEU A 139 18.70 14.32 -8.91
C LEU A 139 19.94 15.15 -8.62
N THR A 140 21.01 14.49 -8.19
CA THR A 140 22.34 15.11 -8.17
C THR A 140 22.77 15.30 -9.62
N SER A 141 22.25 16.35 -10.22
CA SER A 141 22.83 16.86 -11.45
C SER A 141 24.28 17.27 -11.13
N PRO A 142 25.25 16.95 -11.99
CA PRO A 142 26.56 17.60 -11.95
C PRO A 142 26.44 19.13 -12.06
N ALA A 143 25.32 19.63 -12.60
CA ALA A 143 24.99 21.04 -12.54
C ALA A 143 24.53 21.39 -11.12
N ASN A 144 25.43 22.03 -10.38
CA ASN A 144 25.12 22.63 -9.10
C ASN A 144 24.14 23.79 -9.32
N ILE A 145 22.85 23.54 -9.11
CA ILE A 145 21.78 24.50 -9.39
C ILE A 145 21.48 25.40 -8.19
N SER A 146 21.99 25.05 -7.00
CA SER A 146 21.58 25.64 -5.73
C SER A 146 22.71 26.17 -4.84
N ASP A 147 23.92 25.61 -4.91
CA ASP A 147 24.96 25.97 -3.95
C ASP A 147 25.63 27.30 -4.31
N ASP A 148 26.24 27.94 -3.31
CA ASP A 148 27.00 29.17 -3.49
C ASP A 148 28.37 28.87 -4.13
N GLU A 149 28.75 29.65 -5.13
CA GLU A 149 30.09 29.58 -5.75
C GLU A 149 31.14 30.27 -4.86
N PRO A 150 32.41 29.82 -4.87
CA PRO A 150 33.49 30.52 -4.19
C PRO A 150 33.59 31.98 -4.67
N ALA A 151 33.81 32.91 -3.74
CA ALA A 151 34.00 34.32 -4.08
C ALA A 151 35.11 34.48 -5.14
N ASN A 152 34.78 35.15 -6.26
CA ASN A 152 35.64 35.35 -7.43
C ASN A 152 35.91 34.11 -8.30
N SER A 153 35.07 33.08 -8.26
CA SER A 153 35.17 31.91 -9.15
C SER A 153 35.12 32.26 -10.66
N ARG A 154 34.50 33.40 -11.01
CA ARG A 154 34.24 33.83 -12.39
C ARG A 154 33.40 32.82 -13.20
N SER A 155 32.74 31.88 -12.53
CA SER A 155 31.66 31.04 -13.06
C SER A 155 30.32 31.75 -12.82
N VAL A 156 29.37 31.56 -13.75
CA VAL A 156 27.96 31.95 -13.58
C VAL A 156 27.17 30.65 -13.56
N ASN A 157 26.50 30.35 -12.44
CA ASN A 157 25.59 29.20 -12.37
C ASN A 157 24.15 29.63 -12.74
N PHE A 158 23.20 28.70 -12.74
CA PHE A 158 21.81 29.01 -13.12
C PHE A 158 21.10 29.95 -12.14
N ARG A 159 21.49 29.95 -10.86
CA ARG A 159 20.99 30.89 -9.85
C ARG A 159 21.50 32.31 -10.13
N ASP A 160 22.78 32.45 -10.44
CA ASP A 160 23.38 33.72 -10.87
C ASP A 160 22.75 34.23 -12.17
N PHE A 161 22.51 33.34 -13.14
CA PHE A 161 21.85 33.69 -14.40
C PHE A 161 20.41 34.18 -14.17
N ALA A 162 19.65 33.56 -13.26
CA ALA A 162 18.30 34.01 -12.95
C ALA A 162 18.27 35.43 -12.37
N VAL A 163 19.21 35.75 -11.46
CA VAL A 163 19.37 37.10 -10.90
C VAL A 163 19.81 38.09 -12.00
N LEU A 164 20.81 37.74 -12.81
CA LEU A 164 21.27 38.58 -13.91
C LEU A 164 20.18 38.82 -14.96
N ALA A 165 19.35 37.81 -15.24
CA ALA A 165 18.24 37.87 -16.19
C ALA A 165 17.09 38.75 -15.69
N ASP A 166 16.83 38.76 -14.37
CA ASP A 166 15.81 39.63 -13.76
C ASP A 166 16.16 41.13 -13.92
N GLU A 167 17.45 41.45 -13.88
CA GLU A 167 17.94 42.82 -14.14
C GLU A 167 18.13 43.13 -15.64
N TRP A 168 18.12 42.12 -16.52
CA TRP A 168 18.51 42.24 -17.93
C TRP A 168 17.52 43.03 -18.80
N LEU A 169 16.29 43.25 -18.31
CA LEU A 169 15.25 44.02 -19.00
C LEU A 169 14.88 45.34 -18.31
N GLN A 170 15.62 45.79 -17.30
CA GLN A 170 15.46 47.15 -16.81
C GLN A 170 16.09 48.12 -17.82
N GLN A 171 15.28 48.57 -18.77
CA GLN A 171 15.67 49.58 -19.75
C GLN A 171 16.07 50.87 -19.00
N LEU A 172 17.37 51.13 -18.88
CA LEU A 172 17.89 52.39 -18.38
C LEU A 172 17.66 53.47 -19.46
N ILE A 173 16.48 54.08 -19.47
CA ILE A 173 16.19 55.20 -20.37
C ILE A 173 16.85 56.45 -19.77
N TRP A 174 18.07 56.78 -20.21
CA TRP A 174 18.74 58.03 -19.81
C TRP A 174 19.38 58.78 -20.99
N PRO A 175 19.30 60.13 -21.04
CA PRO A 175 18.51 61.05 -20.20
C PRO A 175 17.11 61.35 -20.71
N ALA A 176 16.17 61.47 -19.76
CA ALA A 176 14.93 62.22 -19.94
C ALA A 176 15.23 63.73 -19.79
N TRP A 177 14.70 64.53 -20.72
CA TRP A 177 14.78 65.99 -20.72
C TRP A 177 13.86 66.61 -19.67
#